data_AF-A0A9Q3GYT3-F1
#
_entry.id   AF-A0A9Q3GYT3-F1
#
_cell.length_a   1.000
_cell.length_b   1.000
_cell.length_c   1.000
_cell.angle_alpha   90.00
_cell.angle_beta   90.00
_cell.angle_gamma   90.00
#
_symmetry.space_group_name_H-M   'P 1'
#
loop_
_entity.id
_entity.type
_entity.pdbx_description
1 polymer ?
#
loop_
_entity_poly.entity_id
_entity_poly.type
_entity_poly.pdbx_seq_one_letter_code
_entity_poly.pdbx_strand_id
1 'polypeptide(L)'
;MEVRLTQEFTRKHPVFAVSMVKPNLQTEEDKVPSRKKNPTPPEIVEVEGSPGPVKKIIKARKIRLKGKDQSQYLVRFKNQTADKDKSLAEDAIPDDNLNLRRFGASRRAEQSHQW
;
A
#
# COMPACT_ATOMS: atom_id res chain seq x y z
N MET A 1 -64.70 -15.01 27.93
CA MET A 1 -64.76 -15.04 26.46
C MET A 1 -63.37 -15.42 25.96
N GLU A 2 -63.25 -16.52 25.21
CA GLU A 2 -61.97 -17.00 24.64
C GLU A 2 -61.97 -16.72 23.14
N VAL A 3 -60.93 -16.05 22.64
CA VAL A 3 -60.75 -15.74 21.21
C VAL A 3 -59.90 -16.85 20.59
N ARG A 4 -60.48 -17.62 19.67
CA ARG A 4 -59.74 -18.64 18.91
C ARG A 4 -59.37 -18.11 17.54
N LEU A 5 -58.06 -17.95 17.30
CA LEU A 5 -57.49 -17.63 16.00
C LEU A 5 -57.54 -18.88 15.10
N THR A 6 -58.22 -18.80 13.96
CA THR A 6 -58.27 -19.90 12.98
C THR A 6 -56.95 -20.01 12.20
N GLN A 7 -56.64 -21.23 11.78
CA GLN A 7 -55.36 -21.66 11.19
C GLN A 7 -54.99 -20.94 9.86
N GLU A 8 -55.95 -20.24 9.25
CA GLU A 8 -55.84 -19.57 7.96
C GLU A 8 -55.04 -18.26 7.99
N PHE A 9 -54.72 -17.72 9.17
CA PHE A 9 -53.88 -16.54 9.35
C PHE A 9 -52.39 -16.85 9.61
N THR A 10 -51.93 -18.03 9.19
CA THR A 10 -50.52 -18.42 9.26
C THR A 10 -49.68 -17.65 8.22
N ARG A 11 -49.31 -16.42 8.61
CA ARG A 11 -48.08 -15.70 8.27
C ARG A 11 -47.51 -15.97 6.87
N LYS A 12 -48.13 -15.43 5.82
CA LYS A 12 -47.36 -15.10 4.60
C LYS A 12 -46.92 -13.64 4.70
N HIS A 13 -45.61 -13.41 4.75
CA HIS A 13 -45.08 -12.06 4.58
C HIS A 13 -45.46 -11.57 3.18
N PRO A 14 -45.96 -10.34 3.01
CA PRO A 14 -46.18 -9.79 1.69
C PRO A 14 -44.85 -9.73 0.94
N VAL A 15 -44.73 -10.48 -0.15
CA VAL A 15 -43.57 -10.44 -1.03
C VAL A 15 -43.84 -9.38 -2.08
N PHE A 16 -43.19 -8.23 -1.94
CA PHE A 16 -43.19 -7.22 -3.00
C PHE A 16 -42.21 -7.65 -4.08
N ALA A 17 -42.62 -7.60 -5.35
CA ALA A 17 -41.72 -7.87 -6.47
C ALA A 17 -40.64 -6.79 -6.51
N VAL A 18 -39.39 -7.16 -6.23
CA VAL A 18 -38.25 -6.25 -6.37
C VAL A 18 -37.86 -6.25 -7.85
N SER A 19 -38.16 -5.19 -8.59
CA SER A 19 -37.57 -4.99 -9.92
C SER A 19 -36.07 -4.68 -9.75
N MET A 20 -35.24 -5.71 -9.66
CA MET A 20 -33.78 -5.59 -9.55
C MET A 20 -33.13 -5.28 -10.91
N VAL A 21 -33.52 -4.20 -11.56
CA VAL A 21 -32.75 -3.70 -12.72
C VAL A 21 -32.53 -2.21 -12.54
N LYS A 22 -31.35 -1.85 -12.05
CA LYS A 22 -30.88 -0.47 -12.15
C LYS A 22 -30.54 -0.20 -13.62
N PRO A 23 -31.09 0.85 -14.24
CA PRO A 23 -30.67 1.22 -15.59
C PRO A 23 -29.20 1.64 -15.58
N ASN A 24 -28.40 1.00 -16.43
CA ASN A 24 -27.02 1.43 -16.72
C ASN A 24 -27.08 2.71 -17.55
N LEU A 25 -27.19 3.86 -16.87
CA LEU A 25 -27.05 5.15 -17.52
C LEU A 25 -25.56 5.37 -17.83
N GLN A 26 -25.23 5.51 -19.11
CA GLN A 26 -23.91 6.00 -19.52
C GLN A 26 -23.71 7.36 -18.86
N THR A 27 -22.61 7.52 -18.12
CA THR A 27 -22.37 8.77 -17.42
C THR A 27 -21.86 9.80 -18.43
N GLU A 28 -22.77 10.66 -18.90
CA GLU A 28 -22.44 11.91 -19.59
C GLU A 28 -21.56 12.75 -18.65
N GLU A 29 -20.28 12.91 -18.96
CA GLU A 29 -19.33 13.68 -18.14
C GLU A 29 -19.78 15.14 -17.96
N ASP A 30 -20.55 15.66 -18.92
CA ASP A 30 -21.01 17.06 -18.97
C ASP A 30 -22.23 17.36 -18.09
N LYS A 31 -22.95 16.34 -17.58
CA LYS A 31 -24.16 16.57 -16.74
C LYS A 31 -23.86 16.75 -15.26
N VAL A 32 -22.64 16.45 -14.81
CA VAL A 32 -22.24 16.60 -13.41
C VAL A 32 -21.08 17.59 -13.32
N PRO A 33 -21.36 18.91 -13.17
CA PRO A 33 -20.33 19.95 -13.19
C PRO A 33 -19.27 19.79 -12.08
N SER A 34 -19.54 18.95 -11.07
CA SER A 34 -18.63 18.67 -9.96
C SER A 34 -17.58 17.59 -10.28
N ARG A 35 -17.67 16.86 -11.39
CA ARG A 35 -16.72 15.81 -11.76
C ARG A 35 -15.49 16.45 -12.43
N LYS A 36 -14.69 17.18 -11.64
CA LYS A 36 -13.39 17.69 -12.09
C LYS A 36 -12.51 16.49 -12.46
N LYS A 37 -12.00 16.46 -13.69
CA LYS A 37 -10.98 15.49 -14.11
C LYS A 37 -9.83 15.60 -13.12
N ASN A 38 -9.51 14.51 -12.42
CA ASN A 38 -8.39 14.49 -11.50
C ASN A 38 -7.14 14.94 -12.27
N PRO A 39 -6.35 15.90 -11.76
CA PRO A 39 -5.15 16.34 -12.43
C PRO A 39 -4.23 15.13 -12.63
N THR A 40 -3.72 14.97 -13.85
CA THR A 40 -2.72 13.96 -14.18
C THR A 40 -1.53 14.13 -13.23
N PRO A 41 -1.05 13.05 -12.58
CA PRO A 41 0.11 13.14 -11.70
C PRO A 41 1.30 13.71 -12.45
N PRO A 42 2.13 14.57 -11.81
CA PRO A 42 3.33 15.09 -12.44
C PRO A 42 4.28 13.94 -12.84
N GLU A 43 4.86 14.07 -14.02
CA GLU A 43 5.87 13.14 -14.52
C GLU A 43 7.13 13.23 -13.64
N ILE A 44 7.58 12.07 -13.14
CA ILE A 44 8.67 11.99 -12.17
C ILE A 44 9.98 12.09 -12.95
N VAL A 45 10.61 13.27 -12.94
CA VAL A 45 11.94 13.45 -13.53
C VAL A 45 12.96 12.82 -12.59
N GLU A 46 13.56 11.71 -13.01
CA GLU A 46 14.68 11.12 -12.30
C GLU A 46 15.91 12.01 -12.49
N VAL A 47 16.35 12.68 -11.42
CA VAL A 47 17.61 13.41 -11.41
C VAL A 47 18.75 12.39 -11.44
N GLU A 48 19.23 12.10 -12.66
CA GLU A 48 20.44 11.32 -12.90
C GLU A 48 21.61 11.91 -12.09
N GLY A 49 22.14 11.13 -11.14
CA GLY A 49 23.39 11.45 -10.44
C GLY A 49 23.31 11.53 -8.91
N SER A 50 22.14 11.79 -8.32
CA SER A 50 21.98 11.77 -6.86
C SER A 50 21.09 10.60 -6.41
N PRO A 51 21.52 9.76 -5.45
CA PRO A 51 20.60 8.82 -4.82
C PRO A 51 19.48 9.64 -4.18
N GLY A 52 18.26 9.48 -4.69
CA GLY A 52 17.09 10.17 -4.15
C GLY A 52 16.89 9.85 -2.66
N PRO A 53 15.91 10.49 -2.00
CA PRO A 53 15.65 10.23 -0.60
C PRO A 53 15.33 8.75 -0.36
N VAL A 54 15.96 8.16 0.65
CA VAL A 54 15.75 6.75 1.01
C VAL A 54 14.33 6.56 1.55
N LYS A 55 13.65 5.52 1.06
CA LYS A 55 12.34 5.09 1.57
C LYS A 55 12.52 4.13 2.74
N LYS A 56 13.31 3.07 2.54
CA LYS A 56 13.63 2.07 3.57
C LYS A 56 14.82 1.21 3.18
N ILE A 57 15.47 0.61 4.18
CA ILE A 57 16.42 -0.48 4.01
C ILE A 57 15.65 -1.80 4.09
N ILE A 58 15.89 -2.70 3.14
CA ILE A 58 15.17 -3.98 3.02
C ILE A 58 15.98 -5.10 3.65
N LYS A 59 17.28 -5.17 3.34
CA LYS A 59 18.13 -6.29 3.72
C LYS A 59 19.53 -5.79 4.05
N ALA A 60 20.18 -6.46 4.97
CA ALA A 60 21.60 -6.29 5.24
C ALA A 60 22.34 -7.59 4.87
N ARG A 61 23.54 -7.44 4.33
CA ARG A 61 24.50 -8.53 4.08
C ARG A 61 25.89 -8.09 4.51
N LYS A 62 26.71 -9.02 4.99
CA LYS A 62 28.14 -8.79 5.24
C LYS A 62 28.93 -9.35 4.07
N ILE A 63 29.88 -8.56 3.59
CA ILE A 63 30.76 -8.92 2.47
C ILE A 63 32.20 -8.63 2.85
N ARG A 64 33.14 -9.41 2.31
CA ARG A 64 34.57 -9.16 2.49
C ARG A 64 35.13 -8.60 1.19
N LEU A 65 35.49 -7.32 1.19
CA LEU A 65 36.11 -6.65 0.04
C LEU A 65 37.54 -6.24 0.41
N LYS A 66 38.50 -6.59 -0.43
CA LYS A 66 39.93 -6.24 -0.25
C LYS A 66 40.46 -6.62 1.15
N GLY A 67 40.03 -7.79 1.65
CA GLY A 67 40.43 -8.31 2.96
C GLY A 67 39.72 -7.70 4.16
N LYS A 68 38.92 -6.65 3.98
CA LYS A 68 38.13 -5.98 5.03
C LYS A 68 36.68 -6.45 5.00
N ASP A 69 36.13 -6.71 6.19
CA ASP A 69 34.71 -7.00 6.34
C ASP A 69 33.92 -5.69 6.30
N GLN A 70 32.91 -5.63 5.43
CA GLN A 70 32.06 -4.47 5.22
C GLN A 70 30.59 -4.89 5.24
N SER A 71 29.74 -4.06 5.84
CA SER A 71 28.29 -4.21 5.80
C SER A 71 27.74 -3.54 4.54
N GLN A 72 26.85 -4.23 3.83
CA GLN A 72 26.13 -3.69 2.69
C GLN A 72 24.62 -3.83 2.89
N TYR A 73 23.91 -2.80 2.49
CA TYR A 73 22.47 -2.66 2.71
C TYR A 73 21.75 -2.52 1.38
N LEU A 74 20.68 -3.29 1.19
CA LEU A 74 19.78 -3.15 0.05
C LEU A 74 18.79 -2.02 0.36
N VAL A 75 18.92 -0.92 -0.37
CA VAL A 75 18.19 0.33 -0.15
C VAL A 75 17.14 0.52 -1.22
N ARG A 76 15.91 0.82 -0.78
CA ARG A 76 14.82 1.27 -1.66
C ARG A 76 14.66 2.77 -1.56
N PHE A 77 14.67 3.43 -2.71
CA PHE A 77 14.48 4.87 -2.79
C PHE A 77 13.00 5.25 -2.87
N LYS A 78 12.66 6.49 -2.49
CA LYS A 78 11.30 7.01 -2.66
C LYS A 78 11.01 7.16 -4.15
N ASN A 79 9.77 6.89 -4.53
CA ASN A 79 9.26 7.02 -5.89
C ASN A 79 9.96 6.14 -6.95
N GLN A 80 10.77 5.17 -6.52
CA GLN A 80 11.40 4.20 -7.40
C GLN A 80 10.77 2.81 -7.22
N THR A 81 10.73 2.04 -8.30
CA THR A 81 10.28 0.65 -8.31
C THR A 81 11.32 -0.27 -7.68
N ALA A 82 10.90 -1.48 -7.32
CA ALA A 82 11.77 -2.49 -6.70
C ALA A 82 12.97 -2.87 -7.58
N ASP A 83 12.83 -2.75 -8.90
CA ASP A 83 13.90 -3.06 -9.86
C ASP A 83 15.08 -2.09 -9.77
N LYS A 84 14.86 -0.89 -9.19
CA LYS A 84 15.88 0.14 -8.99
C LYS A 84 16.51 0.12 -7.58
N ASP A 85 16.24 -0.90 -6.78
CA ASP A 85 16.86 -1.05 -5.46
C ASP A 85 18.38 -1.25 -5.61
N LYS A 86 19.17 -0.50 -4.82
CA LYS A 86 20.64 -0.54 -4.89
C LYS A 86 21.26 -1.08 -3.61
N SER A 87 22.33 -1.86 -3.76
CA SER A 87 23.12 -2.33 -2.63
C SER A 87 24.23 -1.33 -2.32
N LEU A 88 24.09 -0.60 -1.22
CA LEU A 88 25.00 0.47 -0.81
C LEU A 88 25.80 0.08 0.44
N ALA A 89 27.02 0.59 0.52
CA ALA A 89 27.81 0.58 1.76
C ALA A 89 27.18 1.53 2.78
N GLU A 90 27.50 1.33 4.07
CA GLU A 90 27.00 2.16 5.17
C GLU A 90 27.24 3.66 4.93
N ASP A 91 28.46 4.04 4.53
CA ASP A 91 28.86 5.44 4.28
C ASP A 91 28.15 6.08 3.07
N ALA A 92 27.59 5.27 2.17
CA ALA A 92 26.98 5.75 0.94
C ALA A 92 25.45 5.97 1.07
N ILE A 93 24.89 5.73 2.25
CA ILE A 93 23.45 5.87 2.51
C ILE A 93 23.15 7.30 2.97
N PRO A 94 22.25 8.03 2.28
CA PRO A 94 21.75 9.31 2.80
C PRO A 94 21.03 9.13 4.14
N ASP A 95 21.32 9.99 5.12
CA ASP A 95 20.77 9.91 6.48
C ASP A 95 20.92 8.52 7.12
N ASP A 96 22.12 7.95 6.98
CA ASP A 96 22.53 6.62 7.45
C ASP A 96 21.97 6.25 8.84
N ASN A 97 22.22 7.08 9.86
CA ASN A 97 21.92 6.82 11.25
C ASN A 97 20.42 6.63 11.51
N LEU A 98 19.59 7.49 10.91
CA LEU A 98 18.13 7.40 11.05
C LEU A 98 17.59 6.14 10.38
N ASN A 99 18.09 5.84 9.17
CA ASN A 99 17.61 4.73 8.36
C ASN A 99 18.06 3.38 8.93
N LEU A 100 19.29 3.28 9.41
CA LEU A 100 19.83 2.09 10.06
C LEU A 100 19.12 1.80 11.39
N ARG A 101 18.83 2.83 12.20
CA ARG A 101 18.08 2.68 13.45
C ARG A 101 16.66 2.17 13.19
N ARG A 102 15.97 2.72 12.19
CA ARG A 102 14.63 2.26 11.77
C ARG A 102 14.65 0.82 11.31
N PHE A 103 15.63 0.45 10.49
CA PHE A 103 15.82 -0.92 10.02
C PHE A 103 16.09 -1.92 11.17
N GLY A 104 16.93 -1.54 12.13
CA GLY A 104 17.18 -2.36 13.33
C GLY A 104 15.95 -2.52 14.22
N ALA A 105 15.08 -1.51 14.30
CA ALA A 105 13.81 -1.61 15.01
C ALA A 105 12.82 -2.55 14.29
N SER A 106 12.66 -2.39 12.97
CA SER A 106 11.73 -3.23 12.19
C SER A 106 12.14 -4.70 12.20
N ARG A 107 13.45 -4.98 12.08
CA ARG A 107 13.96 -6.36 12.09
C ARG A 107 13.71 -7.06 13.44
N ARG A 108 13.85 -6.35 14.55
CA ARG A 108 13.54 -6.91 15.89
C ARG A 108 12.05 -7.20 16.06
N ALA A 109 11.20 -6.30 15.56
CA ALA A 109 9.75 -6.49 15.61
C ALA A 109 9.27 -7.67 14.73
N GLU A 110 9.92 -7.90 13.59
CA GLU A 110 9.63 -9.06 12.72
C GLU A 110 10.03 -10.37 13.40
N GLN A 111 11.17 -10.40 14.08
CA GLN A 111 11.63 -11.57 14.84
C GLN A 111 10.75 -11.88 16.05
N SER A 112 10.17 -10.86 16.70
CA SER A 112 9.29 -11.07 17.85
C SER A 112 7.91 -11.62 17.48
N HIS A 113 7.45 -11.44 16.24
CA HIS A 113 6.15 -11.94 15.75
C HIS A 113 6.18 -13.40 15.29
N GLN A 114 7.34 -14.06 15.30
CA GLN A 114 7.49 -15.46 14.89
C GLN A 114 7.40 -16.46 16.06
N TRP A 115 6.97 -16.01 17.24
CA TRP A 115 6.80 -16.82 18.45
C TRP A 115 5.34 -16.84 18.90
#